data_AF-A0A4P9WH84-F1
#
_entry.id   AF-A0A4P9WH84-F1
#
_cell.length_a   1.000
_cell.length_b   1.000
_cell.length_c   1.000
_cell.angle_alpha   90.00
_cell.angle_beta   90.00
_cell.angle_gamma   90.00
#
_symmetry.space_group_name_H-M   'P 1'
#
loop_
_entity.id
_entity.type
_entity.pdbx_description
1 polymer ?
#
loop_
_entity_poly.entity_id
_entity_poly.type
_entity_poly.pdbx_seq_one_letter_code
_entity_poly.pdbx_strand_id
1 'polypeptide(L)'
;HTLVGTPQYLAPEIITGEEAGQTGAQDIWSLGCVLVEMLTGRKPWGVMDNDWAVMYHIGTGEGHPALPTADLLSPVGHDFLKRCFIRRAPDRPTASQLLQHPWVCDVEVS
;
A
#
# COMPACT_ATOMS: atom_id res chain seq x y z
N HIS A 1 -0.37 23.87 -6.35
CA HIS A 1 0.10 22.71 -5.56
C HIS A 1 0.50 21.62 -6.54
N THR A 2 1.79 21.29 -6.63
CA THR A 2 2.24 20.19 -7.49
C THR A 2 2.06 18.91 -6.70
N LEU A 3 1.21 18.00 -7.17
CA LEU A 3 1.17 16.63 -6.68
C LEU A 3 2.49 15.98 -7.09
N VAL A 4 3.42 15.79 -6.15
CA VAL A 4 4.72 15.16 -6.43
C VAL A 4 4.61 13.68 -6.09
N GLY A 5 4.69 12.82 -7.11
CA GLY A 5 4.69 11.37 -6.95
C GLY A 5 4.21 10.67 -8.21
N THR A 6 4.44 9.35 -8.28
CA THR A 6 3.80 8.50 -9.31
C THR A 6 2.40 8.14 -8.81
N PRO A 7 1.31 8.55 -9.49
CA PRO A 7 -0.06 8.46 -8.96
C PRO A 7 -0.47 7.09 -8.42
N GLN A 8 0.06 6.02 -9.02
CA GLN A 8 -0.17 4.62 -8.65
C GLN A 8 0.30 4.23 -7.24
N TYR A 9 1.20 5.01 -6.63
CA TYR A 9 1.78 4.75 -5.32
C TYR A 9 1.32 5.76 -4.27
N LEU A 10 0.53 6.76 -4.66
CA LEU A 10 0.09 7.80 -3.74
C LEU A 10 -0.88 7.24 -2.71
N ALA A 11 -0.64 7.61 -1.45
CA ALA A 11 -1.54 7.29 -0.37
C ALA A 11 -2.83 8.12 -0.48
N PRO A 12 -3.98 7.59 -0.02
CA PRO A 12 -5.26 8.27 -0.13
C PRO A 12 -5.30 9.67 0.49
N GLU A 13 -4.66 9.84 1.65
CA GLU A 13 -4.56 11.12 2.34
C GLU A 13 -3.85 12.21 1.52
N ILE A 14 -2.95 11.83 0.59
CA ILE A 14 -2.25 12.76 -0.31
C ILE A 14 -3.18 13.26 -1.42
N ILE A 15 -4.15 12.43 -1.82
CA ILE A 15 -5.10 12.76 -2.88
C ILE A 15 -6.28 13.55 -2.31
N THR A 16 -6.80 13.13 -1.16
CA THR A 16 -8.02 13.72 -0.57
C THR A 16 -7.76 14.89 0.36
N GLY A 17 -6.52 15.07 0.82
CA GLY A 17 -6.18 16.07 1.84
C GLY A 17 -6.75 15.74 3.22
N GLU A 18 -7.10 14.47 3.45
CA GLU A 18 -7.53 13.97 4.75
C GLU A 18 -6.40 14.03 5.80
N GLU A 19 -6.77 13.78 7.06
CA GLU A 19 -5.85 13.78 8.20
C GLU A 19 -4.60 12.95 7.91
N ALA A 20 -3.44 13.62 7.99
CA ALA A 20 -2.16 12.95 7.92
C ALA A 20 -2.01 12.03 9.14
N GLY A 21 -1.54 10.81 8.89
CA GLY A 21 -1.22 9.87 9.94
C GLY A 21 0.07 10.25 10.67
N GLN A 22 0.59 9.29 11.43
CA GLN A 22 1.92 9.42 12.02
C GLN A 22 2.98 9.62 10.93
N THR A 23 4.13 10.18 11.31
CA THR A 23 5.25 10.39 10.38
C THR A 23 5.59 9.10 9.63
N GLY A 24 5.60 9.16 8.29
CA GLY A 24 5.88 8.02 7.42
C GLY A 24 4.67 7.16 7.06
N ALA A 25 3.44 7.49 7.51
CA ALA A 25 2.25 6.72 7.15
C ALA A 25 2.08 6.57 5.62
N GLN A 26 2.24 7.66 4.86
CA GLN A 26 2.19 7.65 3.39
C GLN A 26 3.24 6.71 2.76
N ASP A 27 4.40 6.56 3.39
CA ASP A 27 5.49 5.71 2.90
C ASP A 27 5.15 4.23 3.14
N ILE A 28 4.39 3.91 4.20
CA ILE A 28 3.88 2.55 4.45
C ILE A 28 2.88 2.11 3.38
N TRP A 29 2.02 3.01 2.90
CA TRP A 29 1.16 2.71 1.75
C TRP A 29 1.98 2.46 0.49
N SER A 30 2.93 3.35 0.22
CA SER A 30 3.82 3.25 -0.94
C SER A 30 4.66 1.96 -0.91
N LEU A 31 5.11 1.54 0.27
CA LEU A 31 5.77 0.25 0.49
C LEU A 31 4.86 -0.92 0.10
N GLY A 32 3.59 -0.90 0.53
CA GLY A 32 2.61 -1.91 0.13
C GLY A 32 2.47 -1.99 -1.39
N CYS A 33 2.39 -0.85 -2.08
CA CYS A 33 2.35 -0.80 -3.55
C CYS A 33 3.60 -1.43 -4.19
N VAL A 34 4.79 -1.11 -3.69
CA VAL A 34 6.05 -1.69 -4.19
C VAL A 34 6.11 -3.20 -3.96
N LEU A 35 5.65 -3.69 -2.80
CA LEU A 35 5.60 -5.13 -2.52
C LEU A 35 4.65 -5.86 -3.48
N VAL A 36 3.47 -5.30 -3.75
CA VAL A 36 2.54 -5.84 -4.75
C VAL A 36 3.20 -5.91 -6.12
N GLU A 37 3.91 -4.85 -6.52
CA GLU A 37 4.61 -4.82 -7.81
C GLU A 37 5.70 -5.88 -7.89
N MET A 38 6.53 -6.02 -6.86
CA MET A 38 7.60 -7.02 -6.84
C MET A 38 7.06 -8.45 -6.85
N LEU A 39 5.99 -8.74 -6.11
CA LEU A 39 5.40 -10.08 -6.03
C LEU A 39 4.67 -10.48 -7.31
N THR A 40 4.01 -9.53 -7.98
CA THR A 40 3.18 -9.81 -9.15
C THR A 40 3.86 -9.53 -10.49
N GLY A 41 4.96 -8.77 -10.48
CA GLY A 41 5.61 -8.23 -11.68
C GLY A 41 4.77 -7.19 -12.43
N ARG A 42 3.71 -6.67 -11.82
CA ARG A 42 2.76 -5.74 -12.44
C ARG A 42 2.62 -4.49 -11.59
N LYS A 43 2.53 -3.33 -12.25
CA LYS A 43 2.29 -2.07 -11.55
C LYS A 43 0.99 -2.11 -10.73
N PRO A 44 0.95 -1.44 -9.56
CA PRO A 44 -0.30 -1.16 -8.87
C PRO A 44 -1.26 -0.48 -9.86
N TRP A 45 -2.50 -0.94 -9.92
CA TRP A 45 -3.53 -0.38 -10.80
C TRP A 45 -3.24 -0.48 -12.31
N GLY A 46 -2.38 -1.42 -12.74
CA GLY A 46 -1.96 -1.54 -14.14
C GLY A 46 -3.05 -1.81 -15.19
N VAL A 47 -4.31 -2.02 -14.76
CA VAL A 47 -5.49 -2.20 -15.63
C VAL A 47 -6.29 -0.92 -15.85
N MET A 48 -5.95 0.18 -15.16
CA MET A 48 -6.69 1.44 -15.24
C MET A 48 -6.19 2.33 -16.38
N ASP A 49 -7.12 3.03 -17.03
CA ASP A 49 -6.86 3.74 -18.29
C ASP A 49 -5.92 4.95 -18.17
N ASN A 50 -5.89 5.62 -17.00
CA ASN A 50 -5.06 6.79 -16.77
C ASN A 50 -4.89 7.12 -15.27
N ASP A 51 -3.93 7.99 -14.98
CA ASP A 51 -3.58 8.43 -13.63
C ASP A 51 -4.74 9.11 -12.87
N TRP A 52 -5.64 9.82 -13.55
CA TRP A 52 -6.79 10.44 -12.90
C TRP A 52 -7.79 9.41 -12.40
N ALA A 53 -8.04 8.36 -13.19
CA ALA A 53 -8.90 7.25 -12.78
C ALA A 53 -8.31 6.54 -11.55
N VAL A 54 -6.99 6.32 -11.54
CA VAL A 54 -6.27 5.75 -10.40
C VAL A 54 -6.44 6.62 -9.15
N MET A 55 -6.16 7.93 -9.25
CA MET A 55 -6.31 8.84 -8.11
C MET A 55 -7.75 8.93 -7.61
N TYR A 56 -8.73 8.98 -8.50
CA TYR A 56 -10.14 8.98 -8.13
C TYR A 56 -10.50 7.72 -7.34
N HIS A 57 -10.09 6.54 -7.81
CA HIS A 57 -10.39 5.26 -7.18
C HIS A 57 -9.72 5.08 -5.82
N ILE A 58 -8.47 5.54 -5.67
CA ILE A 58 -7.79 5.59 -4.36
C ILE A 58 -8.51 6.56 -3.42
N GLY A 59 -8.90 7.74 -3.93
CA GLY A 59 -9.52 8.81 -3.14
C GLY A 59 -10.91 8.47 -2.61
N THR A 60 -11.77 7.85 -3.43
CA THR A 60 -13.14 7.46 -3.03
C THR A 60 -13.20 6.33 -2.00
N GLY A 61 -12.06 5.74 -1.64
CA GLY A 61 -11.94 4.75 -0.57
C GLY A 61 -12.30 3.33 -0.97
N GLU A 62 -12.62 3.08 -2.24
CA GLU A 62 -12.93 1.74 -2.74
C GLU A 62 -11.68 0.92 -3.11
N GLY A 63 -10.50 1.55 -3.19
CA GLY A 63 -9.34 0.91 -3.78
C GLY A 63 -8.09 0.82 -2.91
N HIS A 64 -7.66 -0.41 -2.61
CA HIS A 64 -6.24 -0.76 -2.49
C HIS A 64 -5.81 -1.59 -3.71
N PRO A 65 -4.52 -1.62 -4.10
CA PRO A 65 -4.07 -2.43 -5.24
C PRO A 65 -4.52 -3.88 -5.10
N ALA A 66 -4.82 -4.54 -6.22
CA ALA A 66 -5.15 -5.96 -6.20
C ALA A 66 -4.05 -6.74 -5.47
N LEU A 67 -4.42 -7.48 -4.42
CA LEU A 67 -3.46 -8.26 -3.65
C LEU A 67 -2.94 -9.43 -4.50
N PRO A 68 -1.68 -9.86 -4.28
CA PRO A 68 -1.14 -11.06 -4.92
C PRO A 68 -2.03 -12.28 -4.65
N THR A 69 -1.93 -13.29 -5.49
CA THR A 69 -2.65 -14.55 -5.28
C THR A 69 -2.00 -15.37 -4.17
N ALA A 70 -2.72 -16.36 -3.63
CA ALA A 70 -2.25 -17.18 -2.51
C ALA A 70 -1.02 -18.06 -2.85
N ASP A 71 -0.74 -18.30 -4.13
CA ASP A 71 0.48 -18.97 -4.61
C ASP A 71 1.71 -18.05 -4.61
N LEU A 72 1.52 -16.73 -4.66
CA LEU A 72 2.60 -15.73 -4.64
C LEU A 72 2.90 -15.21 -3.24
N LEU A 73 1.94 -15.28 -2.31
CA LEU A 73 2.08 -14.71 -0.98
C LEU A 73 1.35 -15.53 0.08
N SER A 74 2.03 -15.80 1.19
CA SER A 74 1.45 -16.52 2.32
C SER A 74 0.28 -15.74 2.97
N PRO A 75 -0.61 -16.39 3.73
CA PRO A 75 -1.66 -15.70 4.47
C PRO A 75 -1.13 -14.61 5.41
N VAL A 76 0.04 -14.85 6.04
CA VAL A 76 0.70 -13.87 6.93
C VAL A 76 1.23 -12.68 6.12
N GLY A 77 1.75 -12.90 4.91
CA GLY A 77 2.13 -11.81 4.02
C GLY A 77 0.94 -10.98 3.53
N HIS A 78 -0.20 -11.62 3.28
CA HIS A 78 -1.44 -10.90 2.98
C HIS A 78 -1.90 -10.03 4.15
N ASP A 79 -1.75 -10.51 5.39
CA ASP A 79 -2.03 -9.68 6.58
C ASP A 79 -1.13 -8.45 6.63
N PHE A 80 0.18 -8.61 6.33
CA PHE A 80 1.11 -7.50 6.23
C PHE A 80 0.67 -6.46 5.20
N LEU A 81 0.31 -6.89 3.97
CA LEU A 81 -0.15 -5.96 2.93
C LEU A 81 -1.45 -5.25 3.32
N LYS A 82 -2.41 -5.96 3.92
CA LYS A 82 -3.66 -5.35 4.40
C LYS A 82 -3.40 -4.25 5.42
N ARG A 83 -2.40 -4.44 6.29
CA ARG A 83 -1.96 -3.40 7.24
C ARG A 83 -1.34 -2.20 6.54
N CYS A 84 -0.56 -2.41 5.47
CA CYS A 84 -0.03 -1.31 4.66
C CYS A 84 -1.15 -0.48 4.01
N PHE A 85 -2.23 -1.14 3.59
CA PHE A 85 -3.36 -0.52 2.88
C PHE A 85 -4.52 -0.06 3.77
N ILE A 86 -4.27 0.16 5.07
CA ILE A 86 -5.26 0.83 5.92
C ILE A 86 -5.50 2.25 5.39
N ARG A 87 -6.76 2.53 5.03
CA ARG A 87 -7.19 3.75 4.34
C ARG A 87 -7.00 5.02 5.17
N ARG A 88 -7.31 4.95 6.47
CA ARG A 88 -7.09 6.04 7.40
C ARG A 88 -5.64 6.03 7.85
N ALA A 89 -4.89 7.06 7.47
CA ALA A 89 -3.47 7.18 7.80
C ALA A 89 -3.17 7.11 9.32
N PRO A 90 -4.00 7.66 10.23
CA PRO A 90 -3.79 7.53 11.67
C PRO A 90 -3.88 6.09 12.21
N ASP A 91 -4.63 5.22 11.53
CA ASP A 91 -4.85 3.82 11.92
C ASP A 91 -3.80 2.88 11.29
N ARG A 92 -2.99 3.39 10.37
CA ARG A 92 -1.94 2.63 9.69
C ARG A 92 -0.75 2.41 10.65
N PRO A 93 -0.19 1.20 10.75
CA PRO A 93 0.93 0.95 11.64
C PRO A 93 2.18 1.70 11.18
N THR A 94 3.03 2.00 12.15
CA THR A 94 4.37 2.55 11.92
C THR A 94 5.31 1.51 11.30
N ALA A 95 6.39 1.98 10.69
CA ALA A 95 7.47 1.10 10.21
C ALA A 95 8.00 0.18 11.32
N SER A 96 8.20 0.70 12.53
CA SER A 96 8.67 -0.08 13.69
C SER A 96 7.71 -1.20 14.08
N GLN A 97 6.39 -0.95 13.99
CA GLN A 97 5.38 -1.99 14.24
C GLN A 97 5.35 -3.04 13.12
N LEU A 98 5.50 -2.63 11.86
CA LEU A 98 5.54 -3.55 10.73
C LEU A 98 6.82 -4.40 10.71
N LEU A 99 7.95 -3.87 11.16
CA LEU A 99 9.19 -4.64 11.33
C LEU A 99 9.06 -5.79 12.34
N GLN A 100 8.11 -5.68 13.27
CA GLN A 100 7.79 -6.73 14.25
C GLN A 100 6.70 -7.69 13.76
N HIS A 101 6.21 -7.52 12.54
CA HIS A 101 5.16 -8.37 11.99
C HIS A 101 5.71 -9.78 11.71
N PRO A 102 4.94 -10.87 11.98
CA PRO A 102 5.42 -12.24 11.78
C PRO A 102 5.94 -12.52 10.37
N TRP A 103 5.35 -11.88 9.35
CA TRP A 103 5.85 -11.99 7.95
C TRP A 103 7.30 -11.54 7.76
N VAL A 104 7.77 -10.61 8.60
CA VAL A 104 9.14 -10.04 8.55
C VAL A 104 10.05 -10.71 9.58
N CYS A 105 9.52 -11.09 10.74
CA CYS A 105 10.31 -11.71 11.82
C CYS A 105 10.59 -13.19 11.59
N ASP A 106 9.64 -13.93 11.03
CA ASP A 106 9.72 -15.39 10.88
C ASP A 106 10.30 -15.80 9.53
N VAL A 107 11.22 -14.99 8.97
CA VAL A 107 11.97 -15.39 7.77
C VAL A 107 12.92 -16.52 8.16
N GLU A 108 12.44 -17.76 8.13
CA GLU A 108 13.31 -18.92 8.06
C GLU A 108 14.06 -18.83 6.73
N VAL A 109 15.33 -18.46 6.81
CA VAL A 109 16.27 -18.56 5.70
C VAL A 109 16.40 -20.04 5.38
N SER A 110 15.66 -20.49 4.37
CA SER A 110 15.82 -21.82 3.75
C SER A 110 17.03 -21.83 2.82
#